data_AF-A0A5M9JPE1-F1
#
_entry.id   AF-A0A5M9JPE1-F1
#
_cell.length_a   1.000
_cell.length_b   1.000
_cell.length_c   1.000
_cell.angle_alpha   90.00
_cell.angle_beta   90.00
_cell.angle_gamma   90.00
#
_symmetry.space_group_name_H-M   'P 1'
#
loop_
_entity.id
_entity.type
_entity.pdbx_description
1 polymer ?
#
loop_
_entity_poly.entity_id
_entity_poly.type
_entity_poly.pdbx_seq_one_letter_code
_entity_poly.pdbx_strand_id
1 'polypeptide(L)'
;MLEAVQKYRITTLTMVPPVVVLLVKSPLTKQYDLSKEVEKLWPSGRVKLHQGWGMTEGTCSLLGWDPRLDPHPDSVGELNANCHAKIVDPETLEEVKHGERGEIWVQAPNIMKGYWQKPAATQNNCIADVAVIGVTIEDGEVPELMLFKWLKGGVGFVEAIPKNPSGKILRKMLREKAKEEMSGDSVKARL
;
A
#
# COMPACT_ATOMS: atom_id res chain seq x y z
N MET A 1 -20.07 12.47 4.05
CA MET A 1 -19.72 11.41 3.08
C MET A 1 -20.86 11.16 2.09
N LEU A 2 -22.04 10.71 2.54
CA LEU A 2 -23.18 10.43 1.65
C LEU A 2 -23.61 11.65 0.82
N GLU A 3 -23.61 12.86 1.41
CA GLU A 3 -23.86 14.10 0.69
C GLU A 3 -22.86 14.34 -0.46
N ALA A 4 -21.58 14.01 -0.26
CA ALA A 4 -20.57 14.13 -1.30
C ALA A 4 -20.75 13.09 -2.41
N VAL A 5 -21.16 11.87 -2.06
CA VAL A 5 -21.52 10.82 -3.04
C VAL A 5 -22.66 11.32 -3.94
N GLN A 6 -23.72 11.89 -3.34
CA GLN A 6 -24.86 12.41 -4.09
C GLN A 6 -24.49 13.64 -4.94
N LYS A 7 -23.78 14.61 -4.34
CA LYS A 7 -23.42 15.88 -5.01
C LYS A 7 -22.48 15.66 -6.19
N TYR A 8 -21.46 14.82 -6.01
CA TYR A 8 -20.40 14.62 -7.00
C TYR A 8 -20.56 13.35 -7.83
N ARG A 9 -21.64 12.59 -7.61
CA ARG A 9 -21.92 11.32 -8.31
C ARG A 9 -20.74 10.36 -8.27
N ILE A 10 -20.19 10.15 -7.06
CA ILE A 10 -19.05 9.25 -6.84
C ILE A 10 -19.45 7.83 -7.23
N THR A 11 -18.69 7.21 -8.13
CA THR A 11 -18.94 5.86 -8.65
C THR A 11 -18.14 4.77 -7.94
N THR A 12 -17.10 5.15 -7.17
CA THR A 12 -16.21 4.21 -6.47
C THR A 12 -15.83 4.78 -5.11
N LEU A 13 -15.95 3.97 -4.06
CA LEU A 13 -15.58 4.33 -2.70
C LEU A 13 -14.48 3.41 -2.19
N THR A 14 -13.29 3.98 -1.94
CA THR A 14 -12.23 3.28 -1.20
C THR A 14 -12.38 3.58 0.27
N MET A 15 -12.56 2.55 1.09
CA MET A 15 -12.91 2.71 2.50
C MET A 15 -12.11 1.75 3.38
N VAL A 16 -11.85 2.15 4.61
CA VAL A 16 -11.25 1.26 5.62
C VAL A 16 -12.35 0.39 6.25
N PRO A 17 -12.05 -0.85 6.70
CA PRO A 17 -13.05 -1.78 7.22
C PRO A 17 -13.97 -1.20 8.30
N PRO A 18 -13.48 -0.39 9.28
CA PRO A 18 -14.37 0.20 10.30
C PRO A 18 -15.46 1.12 9.73
N VAL A 19 -15.21 1.83 8.63
CA VAL A 19 -16.22 2.72 8.04
C VAL A 19 -17.26 1.91 7.26
N VAL A 20 -16.85 0.80 6.62
CA VAL A 20 -17.79 -0.15 6.02
C VAL A 20 -18.70 -0.76 7.09
N VAL A 21 -18.11 -1.21 8.21
CA VAL A 21 -18.88 -1.73 9.35
C VAL A 21 -19.83 -0.67 9.92
N LEU A 22 -19.40 0.60 10.03
CA LEU A 22 -20.26 1.69 10.49
C LEU A 22 -21.44 1.94 9.53
N LEU A 23 -21.22 1.87 8.22
CA LEU A 23 -22.28 1.96 7.22
C LEU A 23 -23.32 0.85 7.41
N VAL A 24 -22.88 -0.38 7.69
CA VAL A 24 -23.75 -1.53 7.96
C VAL A 24 -24.39 -1.47 9.35
N LYS A 25 -23.76 -0.86 10.35
CA LYS A 25 -24.31 -0.80 11.72
C LYS A 25 -25.23 0.39 11.98
N SER A 26 -25.38 1.30 11.01
CA SER A 26 -26.46 2.28 11.00
C SER A 26 -27.80 1.58 11.30
N PRO A 27 -28.78 2.22 11.99
CA PRO A 27 -30.06 1.61 12.37
C PRO A 27 -30.91 0.98 11.23
N LEU A 28 -30.39 0.97 10.00
CA LEU A 28 -30.98 0.39 8.79
C LEU A 28 -30.57 -1.08 8.50
N THR A 29 -29.60 -1.70 9.20
CA THR A 29 -28.98 -2.98 8.70
C THR A 29 -28.50 -3.97 9.78
N LYS A 30 -29.38 -4.40 10.70
CA LYS A 30 -28.96 -5.02 11.97
C LYS A 30 -28.80 -6.56 12.08
N GLN A 31 -28.82 -7.39 11.03
CA GLN A 31 -28.94 -8.86 11.25
C GLN A 31 -28.15 -9.88 10.38
N TYR A 32 -27.17 -9.54 9.53
CA TYR A 32 -26.53 -10.59 8.69
C TYR A 32 -25.05 -10.33 8.30
N ASP A 33 -24.49 -11.29 7.53
CA ASP A 33 -23.14 -11.37 6.96
C ASP A 33 -22.74 -10.12 6.14
N LEU A 34 -21.66 -9.47 6.57
CA LEU A 34 -21.34 -8.06 6.25
C LEU A 34 -21.12 -7.79 4.76
N SER A 35 -20.56 -8.73 3.99
CA SER A 35 -20.28 -8.51 2.56
C SER A 35 -21.58 -8.44 1.75
N LYS A 36 -22.46 -9.42 1.94
CA LYS A 36 -23.77 -9.50 1.27
C LYS A 36 -24.74 -8.42 1.75
N GLU A 37 -24.67 -7.99 3.01
CA GLU A 37 -25.51 -6.91 3.52
C GLU A 37 -25.14 -5.53 2.98
N VAL A 38 -23.84 -5.26 2.76
CA VAL A 38 -23.41 -4.01 2.10
C VAL A 38 -23.98 -3.95 0.70
N GLU A 39 -23.93 -5.04 -0.07
CA GLU A 39 -24.48 -5.05 -1.43
C GLU A 39 -26.01 -4.88 -1.46
N LYS A 40 -26.71 -5.46 -0.47
CA LYS A 40 -28.18 -5.30 -0.31
C LYS A 40 -28.63 -3.86 0.00
N LEU A 41 -27.79 -3.02 0.59
CA LEU A 41 -28.09 -1.59 0.76
C LEU A 41 -28.29 -0.87 -0.59
N TRP A 42 -27.81 -1.46 -1.69
CA TRP A 42 -28.01 -0.98 -3.06
C TRP A 42 -28.75 -2.03 -3.91
N PRO A 43 -30.07 -2.20 -3.71
CA PRO A 43 -30.89 -3.30 -4.25
C PRO A 43 -30.88 -3.46 -5.78
N SER A 44 -30.31 -2.49 -6.50
CA SER A 44 -30.03 -2.58 -7.93
C SER A 44 -28.93 -3.57 -8.33
N GLY A 45 -28.17 -4.14 -7.39
CA GLY A 45 -26.99 -4.97 -7.67
C GLY A 45 -25.84 -4.23 -8.35
N ARG A 46 -25.94 -2.89 -8.44
CA ARG A 46 -24.94 -2.02 -9.07
C ARG A 46 -23.72 -1.74 -8.21
N VAL A 47 -23.79 -2.03 -6.91
CA VAL A 47 -22.69 -1.84 -5.97
C VAL A 47 -22.17 -3.20 -5.57
N LYS A 48 -20.89 -3.44 -5.87
CA LYS A 48 -20.17 -4.66 -5.54
C LYS A 48 -19.11 -4.32 -4.51
N LEU A 49 -19.02 -5.11 -3.45
CA LEU A 49 -18.01 -4.90 -2.42
C LEU A 49 -16.74 -5.64 -2.82
N HIS A 50 -15.69 -4.90 -3.14
CA HIS A 50 -14.39 -5.47 -3.48
C HIS A 50 -13.47 -5.36 -2.27
N GLN A 51 -12.95 -6.50 -1.82
CA GLN A 51 -11.86 -6.53 -0.84
C GLN A 51 -10.51 -6.51 -1.57
N GLY A 52 -9.46 -6.06 -0.91
CA GLY A 52 -8.12 -6.10 -1.47
C GLY A 52 -7.13 -6.32 -0.34
N TRP A 53 -6.01 -6.97 -0.64
CA TRP A 53 -4.95 -7.18 0.32
C TRP A 53 -3.64 -6.55 -0.12
N GLY A 54 -2.90 -6.07 0.87
CA GLY A 54 -1.54 -5.62 0.71
C GLY A 54 -1.01 -5.09 2.02
N MET A 55 0.19 -4.56 1.97
CA MET A 55 0.93 -4.11 3.15
C MET A 55 1.78 -2.89 2.82
N THR A 56 2.28 -2.20 3.84
CA THR A 56 3.12 -1.01 3.64
C THR A 56 4.39 -1.37 2.87
N GLU A 57 4.92 -2.54 3.19
CA GLU A 57 6.10 -3.17 2.59
C GLU A 57 5.86 -3.58 1.13
N GLY A 58 4.61 -3.71 0.69
CA GLY A 58 4.21 -3.97 -0.69
C GLY A 58 3.63 -2.75 -1.40
N THR A 59 3.86 -1.53 -0.89
CA THR A 59 3.34 -0.27 -1.44
C THR A 59 1.86 -0.35 -1.84
N CYS A 60 0.98 -0.35 -0.85
CA CYS A 60 -0.47 -0.42 -0.97
C CYS A 60 -1.01 -1.83 -1.21
N SER A 61 -1.28 -2.25 -2.45
CA SER A 61 -2.02 -3.48 -2.78
C SER A 61 -1.14 -4.44 -3.58
N LEU A 62 -1.22 -5.72 -3.21
CA LEU A 62 -0.63 -6.86 -3.93
C LEU A 62 -1.71 -7.77 -4.51
N LEU A 63 -2.89 -7.81 -3.88
CA LEU A 63 -4.06 -8.51 -4.38
C LEU A 63 -5.22 -7.54 -4.61
N GLY A 64 -5.92 -7.74 -5.73
CA GLY A 64 -7.04 -6.92 -6.19
C GLY A 64 -7.95 -7.70 -7.14
N TRP A 65 -8.91 -7.03 -7.78
CA TRP A 65 -9.91 -7.66 -8.63
C TRP A 65 -9.79 -7.17 -10.08
N ASP A 66 -9.98 -8.07 -11.05
CA ASP A 66 -10.29 -7.62 -12.42
C ASP A 66 -11.62 -6.84 -12.38
N PRO A 67 -11.64 -5.56 -12.79
CA PRO A 67 -12.85 -4.74 -12.76
C PRO A 67 -13.99 -5.25 -13.66
N ARG A 68 -13.72 -6.25 -14.52
CA ARG A 68 -14.70 -6.90 -15.41
C ARG A 68 -15.38 -8.11 -14.77
N LEU A 69 -14.83 -8.63 -13.68
CA LEU A 69 -15.31 -9.83 -13.01
C LEU A 69 -16.02 -9.51 -11.69
N ASP A 70 -16.86 -10.44 -11.26
CA ASP A 70 -17.58 -10.32 -10.00
C ASP A 70 -16.69 -10.82 -8.86
N PRO A 71 -16.64 -10.08 -7.74
CA PRO A 71 -15.81 -10.46 -6.61
C PRO A 71 -16.36 -11.74 -5.96
N HIS A 72 -15.47 -12.61 -5.50
CA HIS A 72 -15.84 -13.66 -4.55
C HIS A 72 -15.85 -13.06 -3.13
N PRO A 73 -16.95 -13.19 -2.36
CA PRO A 73 -17.12 -12.51 -1.07
C PRO A 73 -16.05 -12.92 -0.04
N ASP A 74 -15.57 -14.15 -0.12
CA ASP A 74 -14.62 -14.73 0.85
C ASP A 74 -13.15 -14.64 0.40
N SER A 75 -12.86 -13.87 -0.65
CA SER A 75 -11.51 -13.69 -1.17
C SER A 75 -11.07 -12.23 -1.10
N VAL A 76 -9.75 -12.02 -1.09
CA VAL A 76 -9.12 -10.70 -1.18
C VAL A 76 -8.63 -10.37 -2.59
N GLY A 77 -9.02 -11.20 -3.57
CA GLY A 77 -8.73 -11.02 -4.98
C GLY A 77 -7.62 -11.93 -5.51
N GLU A 78 -7.10 -11.53 -6.67
CA GLU A 78 -6.03 -12.19 -7.41
C GLU A 78 -4.76 -11.34 -7.34
N LEU A 79 -3.60 -11.93 -7.67
CA LEU A 79 -2.34 -11.18 -7.73
C LEU A 79 -2.43 -10.05 -8.76
N ASN A 80 -1.94 -8.87 -8.36
CA ASN A 80 -1.77 -7.76 -9.29
C ASN A 80 -0.77 -8.13 -10.39
N ALA A 81 -0.86 -7.45 -11.54
CA ALA A 81 0.06 -7.67 -12.65
C ALA A 81 1.52 -7.55 -12.20
N ASN A 82 2.36 -8.47 -12.67
CA ASN A 82 3.78 -8.59 -12.33
C ASN A 82 4.07 -8.91 -10.84
N CYS A 83 3.07 -9.36 -10.08
CA CYS A 83 3.26 -9.89 -8.73
C CYS A 83 3.23 -11.43 -8.77
N HIS A 84 4.09 -12.06 -8.00
CA HIS A 84 4.12 -13.50 -7.77
C HIS A 84 3.93 -13.76 -6.27
N ALA A 85 3.30 -14.87 -5.93
CA ALA A 85 3.19 -15.29 -4.54
C ALA A 85 3.20 -16.81 -4.43
N LYS A 86 3.64 -17.30 -3.27
CA LYS A 86 3.52 -18.69 -2.84
C LYS A 86 2.95 -18.74 -1.42
N ILE A 87 2.29 -19.85 -1.10
CA ILE A 87 1.87 -20.15 0.26
C ILE A 87 2.87 -21.16 0.83
N VAL A 88 3.56 -20.80 1.90
CA VAL A 88 4.59 -21.63 2.50
C VAL A 88 4.22 -22.07 3.90
N ASP A 89 4.71 -23.25 4.28
CA ASP A 89 4.69 -23.66 5.67
C ASP A 89 5.80 -22.88 6.43
N PRO A 90 5.48 -22.18 7.53
CA PRO A 90 6.44 -21.32 8.22
C PRO A 90 7.53 -22.11 8.98
N GLU A 91 7.34 -23.40 9.22
CA GLU A 91 8.33 -24.26 9.89
C GLU A 91 9.29 -24.91 8.88
N THR A 92 8.76 -25.41 7.76
CA THR A 92 9.55 -26.12 6.74
C THR A 92 10.06 -25.23 5.61
N LEU A 93 9.47 -24.04 5.42
CA LEU A 93 9.74 -23.08 4.34
C LEU A 93 9.42 -23.58 2.92
N GLU A 94 8.81 -24.76 2.80
CA GLU A 94 8.37 -25.35 1.56
C GLU A 94 6.97 -24.87 1.16
N GLU A 95 6.67 -24.92 -0.14
CA GLU A 95 5.34 -24.58 -0.65
C GLU A 95 4.31 -25.64 -0.23
N VAL A 96 3.17 -25.19 0.31
CA VAL A 96 2.07 -26.07 0.70
C VAL A 96 1.21 -26.46 -0.50
N LYS A 97 0.40 -27.51 -0.37
CA LYS A 97 -0.49 -27.92 -1.48
C LYS A 97 -1.64 -26.94 -1.64
N HIS A 98 -2.22 -26.93 -2.83
CA HIS A 98 -3.41 -26.13 -3.11
C HIS A 98 -4.54 -26.42 -2.10
N GLY A 99 -5.08 -25.37 -1.50
CA GLY A 99 -6.15 -25.45 -0.48
C GLY A 99 -5.64 -25.59 0.96
N GLU A 100 -4.34 -25.80 1.18
CA GLU A 100 -3.75 -25.84 2.51
C GLU A 100 -3.38 -24.43 3.00
N ARG A 101 -3.37 -24.25 4.32
CA ARG A 101 -3.07 -22.96 4.96
C ARG A 101 -1.57 -22.81 5.16
N GLY A 102 -1.04 -21.62 4.92
CA GLY A 102 0.34 -21.26 5.22
C GLY A 102 0.55 -19.74 5.28
N GLU A 103 1.81 -19.32 5.33
CA GLU A 103 2.24 -17.93 5.21
C GLU A 103 2.33 -17.52 3.74
N ILE A 104 1.82 -16.33 3.41
CA ILE A 104 1.94 -15.79 2.05
C ILE A 104 3.31 -15.12 1.87
N TRP A 105 4.09 -15.58 0.91
CA TRP A 105 5.31 -14.92 0.47
C TRP A 105 5.08 -14.29 -0.89
N VAL A 106 5.57 -13.07 -1.06
CA VAL A 106 5.27 -12.24 -2.23
C VAL A 106 6.55 -11.71 -2.86
N GLN A 107 6.57 -11.69 -4.19
CA GLN A 107 7.61 -11.05 -4.97
C GLN A 107 6.93 -10.11 -5.98
N ALA A 108 7.26 -8.82 -5.92
CA ALA A 108 6.64 -7.81 -6.76
C ALA A 108 7.57 -6.61 -6.97
N PRO A 109 7.42 -5.83 -8.06
CA PRO A 109 8.26 -4.66 -8.34
C PRO A 109 8.04 -3.50 -7.36
N ASN A 110 6.95 -3.53 -6.60
CA ASN A 110 6.56 -2.53 -5.61
C ASN A 110 6.86 -2.94 -4.15
N ILE A 111 7.63 -4.02 -3.95
CA ILE A 111 8.18 -4.35 -2.63
C ILE A 111 9.14 -3.23 -2.19
N MET A 112 9.07 -2.88 -0.91
CA MET A 112 9.92 -1.87 -0.29
C MET A 112 11.39 -2.23 -0.44
N LYS A 113 12.26 -1.22 -0.39
CA LYS A 113 13.71 -1.44 -0.34
C LYS A 113 14.18 -2.06 0.99
N GLY A 114 13.38 -1.89 2.04
CA GLY A 114 13.72 -2.28 3.40
C GLY A 114 13.33 -1.23 4.42
N TYR A 115 13.52 -1.57 5.68
CA TYR A 115 13.26 -0.68 6.80
C TYR A 115 14.43 0.29 7.01
N TRP A 116 14.09 1.57 7.14
CA TRP A 116 15.09 2.63 7.37
C TRP A 116 15.94 2.35 8.62
N GLN A 117 17.27 2.33 8.45
CA GLN A 117 18.27 2.07 9.50
C GLN A 117 18.05 0.76 10.27
N LYS A 118 17.37 -0.22 9.67
CA LYS A 118 17.13 -1.53 10.28
C LYS A 118 17.48 -2.65 9.29
N PRO A 119 18.79 -2.86 8.99
CA PRO A 119 19.22 -3.91 8.05
C PRO A 119 18.83 -5.31 8.53
N ALA A 120 18.95 -5.61 9.82
CA ALA A 120 18.55 -6.90 10.39
C ALA A 120 17.05 -7.19 10.22
N ALA A 121 16.18 -6.18 10.46
CA ALA A 121 14.75 -6.34 10.22
C ALA A 121 14.41 -6.44 8.73
N THR A 122 15.20 -5.81 7.86
CA THR A 122 15.03 -5.94 6.41
C THR A 122 15.39 -7.36 5.97
N GLN A 123 16.52 -7.89 6.42
CA GLN A 123 16.97 -9.24 6.06
C GLN A 123 16.03 -10.33 6.59
N ASN A 124 15.44 -10.15 7.78
CA ASN A 124 14.48 -11.09 8.34
C ASN A 124 13.13 -11.10 7.61
N ASN A 125 12.74 -9.99 6.99
CA ASN A 125 11.43 -9.82 6.33
C ASN A 125 11.51 -9.86 4.80
N CYS A 126 12.71 -9.76 4.23
CA CYS A 126 12.98 -9.80 2.80
C CYS A 126 14.05 -10.86 2.56
N ILE A 127 13.62 -12.05 2.16
CA ILE A 127 14.55 -13.14 1.81
C ILE A 127 15.17 -12.78 0.47
N ALA A 128 16.49 -12.65 0.45
CA ALA A 128 17.26 -12.36 -0.74
C ALA A 128 17.39 -13.64 -1.58
N ASP A 129 16.31 -14.01 -2.28
CA ASP A 129 16.36 -14.95 -3.40
C ASP A 129 15.02 -14.91 -4.14
N VAL A 130 14.86 -13.89 -5.00
CA VAL A 130 14.43 -14.00 -6.40
C VAL A 130 14.69 -12.60 -6.95
N ALA A 131 15.64 -12.47 -7.88
CA ALA A 131 16.02 -11.26 -8.63
C ALA A 131 15.06 -10.07 -8.42
N VAL A 132 15.26 -9.34 -7.32
CA VAL A 132 14.82 -7.97 -7.27
C VAL A 132 15.71 -7.34 -8.34
N ILE A 133 15.12 -6.78 -9.39
CA ILE A 133 15.72 -5.63 -10.07
C ILE A 133 15.70 -4.51 -9.04
N GLY A 134 16.53 -4.71 -8.02
CA GLY A 134 16.73 -3.93 -6.83
C GLY A 134 18.17 -3.55 -6.95
N VAL A 135 18.41 -2.63 -7.86
CA VAL A 135 19.18 -1.42 -7.63
C VAL A 135 19.81 -1.38 -6.23
N THR A 136 20.90 -2.12 -6.06
CA THR A 136 21.93 -1.73 -5.13
C THR A 136 22.56 -0.50 -5.77
N ILE A 137 22.51 0.65 -5.08
CA ILE A 137 23.40 1.77 -5.44
C ILE A 137 24.75 1.39 -4.83
N GLU A 138 25.42 0.45 -5.48
CA GLU A 138 26.86 0.34 -5.40
C GLU A 138 27.40 1.23 -6.52
N ASP A 139 28.33 2.12 -6.17
CA ASP A 139 29.09 2.96 -7.11
C ASP A 139 28.40 4.16 -7.79
N GLY A 140 27.27 4.63 -7.24
CA GLY A 140 26.72 5.94 -7.62
C GLY A 140 25.95 5.98 -8.95
N GLU A 141 25.70 4.83 -9.57
CA GLU A 141 24.81 4.75 -10.72
C GLU A 141 23.35 4.61 -10.28
N VAL A 142 22.52 5.59 -10.67
CA VAL A 142 21.07 5.57 -10.46
C VAL A 142 20.44 4.89 -11.69
N PRO A 143 19.83 3.72 -11.55
CA PRO A 143 19.15 3.08 -12.67
C PRO A 143 17.88 3.85 -13.03
N GLU A 144 17.48 3.65 -14.28
CA GLU A 144 16.49 4.44 -14.99
C GLU A 144 15.10 4.37 -14.32
N LEU A 145 14.83 5.29 -13.39
CA LEU A 145 13.53 5.46 -12.76
C LEU A 145 12.55 6.09 -13.75
N MET A 146 11.30 5.64 -13.76
CA MET A 146 10.22 6.35 -14.47
C MET A 146 10.16 7.83 -14.04
N LEU A 147 10.05 8.74 -15.02
CA LEU A 147 10.28 10.19 -14.89
C LEU A 147 9.55 10.88 -13.72
N PHE A 148 8.36 10.40 -13.33
CA PHE A 148 7.58 10.98 -12.23
C PHE A 148 8.10 10.61 -10.83
N LYS A 149 8.98 9.61 -10.72
CA LYS A 149 9.63 9.18 -9.47
C LYS A 149 10.93 9.93 -9.19
N TRP A 150 11.37 10.79 -10.11
CA TRP A 150 12.56 11.61 -9.92
C TRP A 150 12.29 12.71 -8.89
N LEU A 151 13.12 12.76 -7.86
CA LEU A 151 13.12 13.84 -6.88
C LEU A 151 13.64 15.11 -7.56
N LYS A 152 12.74 16.02 -7.94
CA LYS A 152 13.11 17.27 -8.62
C LYS A 152 13.82 18.29 -7.71
N GLY A 153 13.90 18.05 -6.40
CA GLY A 153 14.44 18.98 -5.40
C GLY A 153 15.59 18.43 -4.55
N GLY A 154 16.21 17.31 -4.93
CA GLY A 154 17.28 16.68 -4.16
C GLY A 154 16.79 15.97 -2.87
N VAL A 155 17.75 15.57 -2.02
CA VAL A 155 17.51 14.91 -0.73
C VAL A 155 18.28 15.69 0.35
N GLY A 156 17.58 16.13 1.39
CA GLY A 156 18.18 16.74 2.58
C GLY A 156 18.03 15.80 3.79
N PHE A 157 19.11 15.62 4.55
CA PHE A 157 19.07 14.88 5.81
C PHE A 157 18.71 15.83 6.94
N VAL A 158 17.77 15.42 7.79
CA VAL A 158 17.38 16.15 9.00
C VAL A 158 17.65 15.27 10.21
N GLU A 159 18.14 15.89 11.28
CA GLU A 159 18.42 15.21 12.54
C GLU A 159 17.15 14.60 13.16
N ALA A 160 16.01 15.32 13.06
CA ALA A 160 14.72 14.84 13.52
C ALA A 160 13.57 15.38 12.66
N ILE A 161 12.60 14.50 12.36
CA ILE A 161 11.37 14.88 11.69
C ILE A 161 10.47 15.63 12.71
N PRO A 162 10.13 16.91 12.47
CA PRO A 162 9.33 17.67 13.41
C PRO A 162 7.92 17.08 13.48
N LYS A 163 7.48 16.77 14.70
CA LYS A 163 6.17 16.19 15.00
C LYS A 163 5.46 17.01 16.07
N ASN A 164 4.13 17.01 16.04
CA ASN A 164 3.32 17.53 17.13
C ASN A 164 3.29 16.53 18.31
N PRO A 165 2.73 16.90 19.48
CA PRO A 165 2.62 16.00 20.64
C PRO A 165 1.87 14.68 20.36
N SER A 166 1.04 14.63 19.32
CA SER A 166 0.33 13.42 18.88
C SER A 166 1.10 12.60 17.83
N GLY A 167 2.36 12.94 17.54
CA GLY A 167 3.22 12.23 16.58
C GLY A 167 2.97 12.58 15.11
N LYS A 168 2.06 13.51 14.78
CA LYS A 168 1.81 13.95 13.40
C LYS A 168 2.95 14.82 12.90
N ILE A 169 3.44 14.53 11.70
CA ILE A 169 4.52 15.27 11.04
C ILE A 169 4.07 16.70 10.70
N LEU A 170 4.87 17.68 11.12
CA LEU A 170 4.69 19.11 10.84
C LEU A 170 5.23 19.46 9.45
N ARG A 171 4.51 19.03 8.41
CA ARG A 171 4.92 19.20 6.99
C ARG A 171 5.15 20.66 6.58
N LYS A 172 4.48 21.62 7.21
CA LYS A 172 4.66 23.06 6.94
C LYS A 172 6.09 23.50 7.27
N MET A 173 6.59 23.13 8.45
CA MET A 173 7.96 23.45 8.89
C MET A 173 9.00 22.80 7.97
N LEU A 174 8.77 21.55 7.53
CA LEU A 174 9.66 20.88 6.59
C LEU A 174 9.71 21.60 5.23
N ARG A 175 8.58 22.12 4.75
CA ARG A 175 8.52 22.89 3.50
C ARG A 175 9.18 24.27 3.63
N GLU A 176 9.07 24.91 4.79
CA GLU A 176 9.73 26.19 5.06
C GLU A 176 11.25 26.01 5.12
N LYS A 177 11.74 25.00 5.86
CA LYS A 177 13.16 24.62 5.87
C LYS A 177 13.70 24.30 4.48
N ALA A 178 12.96 23.52 3.69
CA ALA A 178 13.35 23.22 2.31
C ALA A 178 13.40 24.48 1.43
N LYS A 179 12.49 25.44 1.62
CA LYS A 179 12.54 26.73 0.89
C LYS A 179 13.74 27.58 1.31
N GLU A 180 14.07 27.61 2.60
CA GLU A 180 15.25 28.32 3.13
C GLU A 180 16.54 27.71 2.57
N GLU A 181 16.68 26.38 2.62
CA GLU A 181 17.82 25.65 2.05
C GLU A 181 17.96 25.85 0.53
N MET A 182 16.84 25.89 -0.20
CA MET A 182 16.84 26.17 -1.64
C MET A 182 17.07 27.66 -1.98
N SER A 183 17.00 28.57 -1.00
CA SER A 183 17.20 30.02 -1.20
C SER A 183 18.64 30.48 -0.91
N GLY A 184 19.44 29.65 -0.26
CA GLY A 184 20.89 29.83 -0.17
C GLY A 184 21.57 29.43 -1.49
N ASP A 185 22.68 30.09 -1.82
CA ASP A 185 23.45 29.89 -3.06
C ASP A 185 23.49 28.43 -3.51
N SER A 186 23.22 28.22 -4.80
CA SER A 186 23.06 26.91 -5.43
C SER A 186 24.17 25.95 -5.02
N VAL A 187 23.88 25.07 -4.06
CA VAL A 187 24.74 23.94 -3.76
C VAL A 187 24.69 23.05 -4.99
N LYS A 188 25.74 23.11 -5.81
CA LYS A 188 25.95 22.14 -6.88
C LYS A 188 25.89 20.76 -6.24
N ALA A 189 24.95 19.93 -6.69
CA ALA A 189 24.90 18.53 -6.34
C ALA A 189 26.29 17.94 -6.63
N ARG A 190 27.02 17.58 -5.57
CA ARG A 190 28.20 16.72 -5.70
C ARG A 190 27.65 15.30 -5.70
N LEU A 191 27.77 14.67 -6.87
CA LEU A 191 27.58 13.22 -7.04
C LEU A 191 28.54 12.48 -6.10
#